data_AF-A0A934ITF3-F1
#
_entry.id   AF-A0A934ITF3-F1
#
_cell.length_a   1.000
_cell.length_b   1.000
_cell.length_c   1.000
_cell.angle_alpha   90.00
_cell.angle_beta   90.00
_cell.angle_gamma   90.00
#
_symmetry.space_group_name_H-M   'P 1'
#
loop_
_entity.id
_entity.type
_entity.pdbx_description
1 polymer ?
#
loop_
_entity_poly.entity_id
_entity_poly.type
_entity_poly.pdbx_seq_one_letter_code
_entity_poly.pdbx_strand_id
1 'polypeptide(L)'
;MTDTPASVPRPGKGRLAAIVLLGPLVGAFALVAPQFILDTPSVYPEEYAGVAAFLVTFSYLLGFVPAVLAAIVYWLAYPRIHSMPWPLFLLACLLIGALCGALGVTLTTSAFERQVIFAFPIVAMGALVGAVALAVTAMPFRPRPA
;
A
#
# COMPACT_ATOMS: atom_id res chain seq x y z
N MET A 1 36.10 -23.54 13.41
CA MET A 1 35.19 -23.33 12.26
C MET A 1 33.97 -22.59 12.79
N THR A 2 33.94 -21.28 12.62
CA THR A 2 32.80 -20.43 12.97
C THR A 2 31.86 -20.42 11.76
N ASP A 3 30.80 -21.23 11.81
CA ASP A 3 29.70 -21.15 10.87
C ASP A 3 29.14 -19.72 10.93
N THR A 4 29.43 -18.95 9.88
CA THR A 4 28.87 -17.61 9.74
C THR A 4 27.39 -17.83 9.46
N PRO A 5 26.46 -17.37 10.34
CA PRO A 5 25.05 -17.66 10.15
C PRO A 5 24.63 -17.16 8.77
N ALA A 6 24.06 -18.07 7.97
CA ALA A 6 23.59 -17.77 6.63
C ALA A 6 22.76 -16.48 6.66
N SER A 7 23.17 -15.49 5.88
CA SER A 7 22.54 -14.18 5.87
C SER A 7 21.03 -14.33 5.66
N VAL A 8 20.23 -13.79 6.59
CA VAL A 8 18.78 -13.86 6.52
C VAL A 8 18.31 -13.34 5.16
N PRO A 9 17.46 -14.09 4.42
CA PRO A 9 16.95 -13.64 3.13
C PRO A 9 16.24 -12.29 3.28
N ARG A 10 16.64 -11.31 2.49
CA ARG A 10 16.03 -9.96 2.46
C ARG A 10 15.45 -9.69 1.08
N PRO A 11 14.35 -8.93 0.98
CA PRO A 11 13.81 -8.57 -0.32
C PRO A 11 14.79 -7.61 -1.03
N GLY A 12 14.91 -7.75 -2.35
CA GLY A 12 15.77 -6.88 -3.15
C GLY A 12 15.31 -5.42 -3.10
N LYS A 13 16.26 -4.48 -3.23
CA LYS A 13 15.98 -3.02 -3.19
C LYS A 13 14.91 -2.59 -4.21
N GLY A 14 14.90 -3.20 -5.39
CA GLY A 14 13.88 -2.92 -6.42
C GLY A 14 12.45 -3.25 -5.99
N ARG A 15 12.25 -4.25 -5.13
CA ARG A 15 10.93 -4.61 -4.60
C ARG A 15 10.42 -3.57 -3.61
N LEU A 16 11.30 -3.06 -2.75
CA LEU A 16 10.95 -1.98 -1.82
C LEU A 16 10.60 -0.70 -2.59
N ALA A 17 11.40 -0.36 -3.60
CA ALA A 17 11.09 0.77 -4.48
C ALA A 17 9.73 0.59 -5.17
N ALA A 18 9.40 -0.62 -5.65
CA ALA A 18 8.10 -0.90 -6.24
C ALA A 18 6.95 -0.70 -5.24
N ILE A 19 7.07 -1.19 -4.01
CA ILE A 19 6.03 -0.98 -2.97
C ILE A 19 5.85 0.51 -2.68
N VAL A 20 6.93 1.27 -2.52
CA VAL A 20 6.88 2.69 -2.16
C VAL A 20 6.35 3.56 -3.30
N LEU A 21 6.78 3.30 -4.54
CA LEU A 21 6.43 4.13 -5.70
C LEU A 21 5.10 3.72 -6.34
N LEU A 22 4.83 2.42 -6.45
CA LEU A 22 3.58 1.94 -7.07
C LEU A 22 2.45 1.81 -6.06
N GLY A 23 2.73 1.62 -4.77
CA GLY A 23 1.72 1.46 -3.72
C GLY A 23 0.69 2.59 -3.69
N PRO A 24 1.11 3.87 -3.62
CA PRO A 24 0.17 4.99 -3.61
C PRO A 24 -0.65 5.09 -4.90
N LEU A 25 -0.05 4.78 -6.06
CA LEU A 25 -0.75 4.76 -7.35
C LEU A 25 -1.82 3.66 -7.39
N VAL A 26 -1.47 2.44 -7.00
CA VAL A 26 -2.42 1.32 -6.93
C VAL A 26 -3.54 1.65 -5.95
N GLY A 27 -3.21 2.27 -4.81
CA GLY A 27 -4.21 2.68 -3.85
C GLY A 27 -5.15 3.77 -4.36
N ALA A 28 -4.62 4.77 -5.07
CA ALA A 28 -5.42 5.80 -5.74
C ALA A 28 -6.37 5.19 -6.77
N PHE A 29 -5.86 4.28 -7.62
CA PHE A 29 -6.69 3.57 -8.58
C PHE A 29 -7.79 2.74 -7.92
N ALA A 30 -7.49 2.05 -6.81
CA ALA A 30 -8.46 1.26 -6.08
C ALA A 30 -9.60 2.10 -5.48
N LEU A 31 -9.33 3.36 -5.13
CA LEU A 31 -10.35 4.30 -4.64
C LEU A 31 -11.16 4.94 -5.76
N VAL A 32 -10.48 5.35 -6.82
CA VAL A 32 -11.05 6.24 -7.83
C VAL A 32 -11.76 5.45 -8.94
N ALA A 33 -11.23 4.28 -9.33
CA ALA A 33 -11.82 3.50 -10.42
C ALA A 33 -13.27 3.05 -10.15
N PRO A 34 -13.65 2.58 -8.94
CA PRO A 34 -15.04 2.21 -8.66
C PRO A 34 -16.00 3.39 -8.80
N GLN A 35 -15.58 4.61 -8.43
CA GLN A 35 -16.43 5.79 -8.56
C GLN A 35 -16.73 6.10 -10.02
N PHE A 36 -15.73 6.03 -10.91
CA PHE A 36 -15.94 6.22 -12.34
C PHE A 36 -16.77 5.11 -13.00
N ILE A 37 -16.72 3.89 -12.47
CA ILE A 37 -17.49 2.74 -12.99
C ILE A 37 -18.96 2.83 -12.56
N LEU A 38 -19.21 3.21 -11.31
CA LEU A 38 -20.56 3.18 -10.72
C LEU A 38 -21.35 4.47 -10.96
N ASP A 39 -20.68 5.62 -10.89
CA ASP A 39 -21.25 6.93 -11.16
C ASP A 39 -20.50 7.53 -12.34
N THR A 40 -20.96 7.26 -13.56
CA THR A 40 -20.46 7.98 -14.74
C THR A 40 -20.97 9.41 -14.65
N PRO A 41 -20.12 10.41 -14.34
CA PRO A 41 -20.63 11.76 -14.14
C PRO A 41 -21.11 12.33 -15.48
N SER A 42 -22.06 13.27 -15.46
CA SER A 42 -22.55 13.97 -16.65
C SER A 42 -21.74 15.22 -16.98
N VAL A 43 -20.48 15.27 -16.53
CA VAL A 43 -19.62 16.46 -16.57
C VAL A 43 -18.90 16.57 -17.93
N TYR A 44 -18.44 17.76 -18.31
CA TYR A 44 -17.70 17.96 -19.56
C TYR A 44 -16.29 17.32 -19.50
N PRO A 45 -15.76 16.75 -20.61
CA PRO A 45 -14.50 15.99 -20.65
C PRO A 45 -13.27 16.72 -20.08
N GLU A 46 -13.25 18.04 -20.19
CA GLU A 46 -12.15 18.90 -19.76
C GLU A 46 -12.04 19.07 -18.24
N GLU A 47 -13.14 18.94 -17.49
CA GLU A 47 -13.10 18.97 -16.03
C GLU A 47 -12.60 17.63 -15.44
N TYR A 48 -12.76 16.51 -16.15
CA TYR A 48 -12.28 15.19 -15.70
C TYR A 48 -10.77 15.12 -15.56
N ALA A 49 -10.03 15.68 -16.52
CA ALA A 49 -8.58 15.60 -16.51
C ALA A 49 -8.00 16.32 -15.27
N GLY A 50 -8.56 17.48 -14.94
CA GLY A 50 -8.16 18.25 -13.75
C GLY A 50 -8.48 17.52 -12.45
N VAL A 51 -9.70 17.00 -12.31
CA VAL A 51 -10.12 16.24 -11.11
C VAL A 51 -9.32 14.95 -10.97
N ALA A 52 -9.11 14.21 -12.06
CA ALA A 52 -8.32 12.97 -12.04
C ALA A 52 -6.86 13.26 -11.65
N ALA A 53 -6.23 14.28 -12.25
CA ALA A 53 -4.86 14.66 -11.92
C ALA A 53 -4.73 15.10 -10.45
N PHE A 54 -5.70 15.87 -9.95
CA PHE A 54 -5.75 16.29 -8.55
C PHE A 54 -5.89 15.09 -7.61
N LEU A 55 -6.85 14.20 -7.86
CA LEU A 55 -7.08 13.01 -7.05
C LEU A 55 -5.87 12.08 -7.03
N VAL A 56 -5.23 11.84 -8.18
CA VAL A 56 -4.02 11.01 -8.27
C VAL A 56 -2.88 11.65 -7.49
N THR A 57 -2.64 12.95 -7.68
CA THR A 57 -1.54 13.67 -6.99
C THR A 57 -1.75 13.68 -5.48
N PHE A 58 -2.96 14.00 -5.05
CA PHE A 58 -3.30 14.06 -3.62
C PHE A 58 -3.25 12.68 -2.97
N SER A 59 -3.82 11.66 -3.64
CA SER A 59 -3.75 10.27 -3.18
C SER A 59 -2.32 9.75 -3.13
N TYR A 60 -1.46 10.17 -4.06
CA TYR A 60 -0.05 9.81 -4.04
C TYR A 60 0.66 10.41 -2.82
N LEU A 61 0.44 11.70 -2.54
CA LEU A 61 1.03 12.39 -1.39
C LEU A 61 0.57 11.78 -0.07
N LEU A 62 -0.74 11.56 0.10
CA LEU A 62 -1.29 10.94 1.30
C LEU A 62 -0.91 9.47 1.42
N GLY A 63 -0.78 8.76 0.29
CA GLY A 63 -0.44 7.35 0.23
C GLY A 63 1.05 7.06 0.43
N PHE A 64 1.92 8.06 0.33
CA PHE A 64 3.36 7.86 0.43
C PHE A 64 3.79 7.34 1.82
N VAL A 65 3.30 7.98 2.89
CA VAL A 65 3.59 7.55 4.27
C VAL A 65 3.16 6.10 4.54
N PRO A 66 1.91 5.68 4.28
CA PRO A 66 1.52 4.29 4.47
C PRO A 66 2.30 3.32 3.57
N ALA A 67 2.68 3.71 2.35
CA ALA A 67 3.49 2.87 1.47
C ALA A 67 4.93 2.66 1.99
N VAL A 68 5.55 3.71 2.54
CA VAL A 68 6.86 3.61 3.21
C VAL A 68 6.78 2.72 4.45
N LEU A 69 5.76 2.90 5.29
CA LEU A 69 5.53 2.04 6.46
C LEU A 69 5.35 0.59 6.04
N ALA A 70 4.52 0.33 5.02
CA ALA A 70 4.28 -0.99 4.48
C ALA A 70 5.58 -1.63 3.97
N ALA A 71 6.42 -0.88 3.25
CA ALA A 71 7.71 -1.38 2.75
C ALA A 71 8.67 -1.76 3.89
N ILE A 72 8.74 -0.95 4.95
CA ILE A 72 9.57 -1.22 6.13
C ILE A 72 9.08 -2.47 6.86
N VAL A 73 7.78 -2.53 7.17
CA VAL A 73 7.20 -3.69 7.87
C VAL A 73 7.33 -4.94 7.01
N TYR A 74 7.10 -4.84 5.71
CA TYR A 74 7.31 -5.93 4.76
C TYR A 74 8.76 -6.43 4.78
N TRP A 75 9.74 -5.52 4.76
CA TRP A 75 11.15 -5.87 4.83
C TRP A 75 11.51 -6.62 6.12
N LEU A 76 10.98 -6.15 7.25
CA LEU A 76 11.17 -6.78 8.57
C LEU A 76 10.49 -8.15 8.68
N ALA A 77 9.29 -8.29 8.11
CA ALA A 77 8.50 -9.52 8.15
C ALA A 77 8.94 -10.56 7.11
N TYR A 78 9.60 -10.13 6.03
CA TYR A 78 10.00 -10.97 4.89
C TYR A 78 10.65 -12.31 5.29
N PRO A 79 11.61 -12.35 6.23
CA PRO A 79 12.26 -13.61 6.64
C PRO A 79 11.30 -14.67 7.17
N ARG A 80 10.15 -14.25 7.73
CA ARG A 80 9.14 -15.16 8.28
C ARG A 80 8.07 -15.52 7.24
N ILE A 81 7.68 -14.57 6.40
CA ILE A 81 6.53 -14.75 5.50
C ILE A 81 6.92 -15.39 4.16
N HIS A 82 8.18 -15.29 3.71
CA HIS A 82 8.57 -15.77 2.38
C HIS A 82 8.47 -17.29 2.21
N SER A 83 8.61 -18.06 3.29
CA SER A 83 8.50 -19.53 3.30
C SER A 83 7.05 -20.01 3.47
N MET A 84 6.09 -19.12 3.70
CA MET A 84 4.69 -19.49 3.91
C MET A 84 4.03 -19.96 2.60
N PRO A 85 3.01 -20.84 2.69
CA PRO A 85 2.18 -21.16 1.54
C PRO A 85 1.50 -19.90 1.00
N TRP A 86 1.17 -19.92 -0.29
CA TRP A 86 0.64 -18.76 -1.00
C TRP A 86 -0.52 -18.02 -0.29
N PRO A 87 -1.57 -18.72 0.20
CA PRO A 87 -2.68 -18.04 0.86
C PRO A 87 -2.25 -17.33 2.16
N LEU A 88 -1.33 -17.91 2.93
CA LEU A 88 -0.83 -17.30 4.16
C LEU A 88 0.11 -16.12 3.87
N PHE A 89 0.92 -16.22 2.82
CA PHE A 89 1.75 -15.10 2.35
C PHE A 89 0.88 -13.91 1.91
N LEU A 90 -0.17 -14.18 1.13
CA LEU A 90 -1.13 -13.16 0.69
C LEU A 90 -1.84 -12.54 1.89
N LEU A 91 -2.33 -13.37 2.83
CA LEU A 91 -2.98 -12.88 4.05
C LEU A 91 -2.03 -12.00 4.88
N ALA A 92 -0.77 -12.39 5.02
CA ALA A 92 0.23 -11.58 5.71
C ALA A 92 0.45 -10.23 5.02
N CYS A 93 0.53 -10.20 3.68
CA CYS A 93 0.62 -8.95 2.92
C CYS A 93 -0.64 -8.08 3.09
N LEU A 94 -1.83 -8.68 3.04
CA LEU A 94 -3.08 -7.95 3.27
C LEU A 94 -3.13 -7.33 4.67
N LEU A 95 -2.72 -8.08 5.70
CA LEU A 95 -2.69 -7.60 7.09
C LEU A 95 -1.66 -6.48 7.29
N ILE A 96 -0.44 -6.64 6.77
CA ILE A 96 0.59 -5.59 6.84
C ILE A 96 0.10 -4.33 6.14
N GLY A 97 -0.45 -4.48 4.93
CA GLY A 97 -1.00 -3.38 4.15
C GLY A 97 -2.16 -2.69 4.87
N ALA A 98 -3.07 -3.45 5.46
CA ALA A 98 -4.21 -2.93 6.21
C ALA A 98 -3.77 -2.10 7.43
N LEU A 99 -2.86 -2.65 8.24
CA LEU A 99 -2.38 -1.96 9.44
C LEU A 99 -1.58 -0.70 9.07
N CYS A 100 -0.68 -0.79 8.10
CA CYS A 100 0.12 0.35 7.66
C CYS A 100 -0.73 1.41 6.96
N GLY A 101 -1.75 0.99 6.20
CA GLY A 101 -2.72 1.86 5.55
C GLY A 101 -3.55 2.64 6.58
N ALA A 102 -4.17 1.93 7.53
CA ALA A 102 -4.92 2.56 8.62
C ALA A 102 -4.07 3.55 9.42
N LEU A 103 -2.90 3.12 9.89
CA LEU A 103 -1.99 3.95 10.68
C LEU A 103 -1.45 5.12 9.87
N GLY A 104 -0.94 4.87 8.67
CA GLY A 104 -0.32 5.88 7.82
C GLY A 104 -1.31 6.95 7.38
N VAL A 105 -2.54 6.57 7.00
CA VAL A 105 -3.58 7.55 6.69
C VAL A 105 -3.93 8.38 7.93
N THR A 106 -4.18 7.74 9.08
CA THR A 106 -4.51 8.45 10.33
C THR A 106 -3.42 9.44 10.74
N LEU A 107 -2.14 9.02 10.65
CA LEU A 107 -1.00 9.88 10.96
C LEU A 107 -0.91 11.05 10.00
N THR A 108 -1.07 10.79 8.70
CA THR A 108 -0.95 11.82 7.67
C THR A 108 -2.07 12.84 7.78
N THR A 109 -3.33 12.40 7.91
CA THR A 109 -4.48 13.30 8.10
C THR A 109 -4.37 14.09 9.39
N SER A 110 -3.96 13.45 10.50
CA SER A 110 -3.78 14.15 11.78
C SER A 110 -2.66 15.20 11.72
N ALA A 111 -1.60 14.94 10.95
CA ALA A 111 -0.50 15.89 10.74
C ALA A 111 -0.95 17.12 9.92
N PHE A 112 -1.73 16.92 8.87
CA PHE A 112 -2.29 18.01 8.06
C PHE A 112 -3.25 18.90 8.87
N GLU A 113 -4.11 18.27 9.66
CA GLU A 113 -5.16 18.94 10.41
C GLU A 113 -4.67 19.49 11.76
N ARG A 114 -3.44 19.17 12.16
CA ARG A 114 -2.84 19.52 13.46
C ARG A 114 -3.68 19.07 14.67
N GLN A 115 -4.56 18.09 14.47
CA GLN A 115 -5.41 17.47 15.49
C GLN A 115 -5.56 15.99 15.20
N VAL A 116 -5.74 15.17 16.24
CA VAL A 116 -5.94 13.72 16.05
C VAL A 116 -7.33 13.48 15.48
N ILE A 117 -7.39 13.07 14.21
CA ILE A 117 -8.64 12.68 13.57
C ILE A 117 -8.71 11.16 13.54
N PHE A 118 -9.62 10.60 14.32
CA PHE A 118 -9.93 9.18 14.30
C PHE A 118 -11.34 8.96 13.76
N ALA A 119 -11.48 9.07 12.43
CA ALA A 119 -12.73 8.80 11.74
C ALA A 119 -12.73 7.37 11.20
N PHE A 120 -13.58 6.50 11.75
CA PHE A 120 -13.68 5.09 11.34
C PHE A 120 -13.74 4.89 9.81
N PRO A 121 -14.53 5.66 9.03
CA PRO A 121 -14.57 5.49 7.58
C PRO A 121 -13.21 5.73 6.91
N ILE A 122 -12.46 6.74 7.35
CA ILE A 122 -11.14 7.08 6.81
C ILE A 122 -10.15 5.97 7.14
N VAL A 123 -10.16 5.47 8.37
CA VAL A 123 -9.28 4.39 8.83
C VAL A 123 -9.58 3.09 8.09
N ALA A 124 -10.85 2.72 7.95
CA ALA A 124 -11.28 1.52 7.23
C ALA A 124 -10.92 1.59 5.75
N MET A 125 -11.12 2.75 5.12
CA MET A 125 -10.74 2.99 3.73
C MET A 125 -9.21 2.90 3.55
N GLY A 126 -8.44 3.54 4.43
CA GLY A 126 -6.98 3.43 4.46
C GLY A 126 -6.50 1.99 4.61
N ALA A 127 -7.14 1.20 5.47
CA ALA A 127 -6.83 -0.22 5.63
C ALA A 127 -7.09 -1.03 4.36
N LEU A 128 -8.27 -0.91 3.76
CA LEU A 128 -8.62 -1.64 2.55
C LEU A 128 -7.66 -1.32 1.39
N VAL A 129 -7.41 -0.03 1.18
CA VAL A 129 -6.51 0.46 0.13
C VAL A 129 -5.08 -0.01 0.36
N GLY A 130 -4.57 0.11 1.60
CA GLY A 130 -3.24 -0.35 1.95
C GLY A 130 -3.07 -1.86 1.76
N ALA A 131 -4.09 -2.65 2.10
CA ALA A 131 -4.10 -4.10 1.90
C ALA A 131 -3.97 -4.45 0.41
N VAL A 132 -4.81 -3.86 -0.44
CA VAL A 132 -4.79 -4.07 -1.89
C VAL A 132 -3.47 -3.61 -2.49
N ALA A 133 -3.01 -2.42 -2.15
CA ALA A 133 -1.76 -1.85 -2.67
C ALA A 133 -0.55 -2.74 -2.36
N LEU A 134 -0.41 -3.20 -1.11
CA LEU A 134 0.70 -4.07 -0.75
C LEU A 134 0.58 -5.45 -1.40
N ALA A 135 -0.62 -6.03 -1.44
CA ALA A 135 -0.82 -7.32 -2.10
C ALA A 135 -0.42 -7.26 -3.59
N VAL A 136 -0.92 -6.26 -4.33
CA VAL A 136 -0.63 -6.09 -5.76
C VAL A 136 0.86 -5.82 -6.01
N THR A 137 1.50 -4.98 -5.20
CA THR A 137 2.91 -4.61 -5.41
C THR A 137 3.90 -5.68 -4.90
N ALA A 138 3.52 -6.47 -3.89
CA ALA A 138 4.37 -7.52 -3.35
C ALA A 138 4.24 -8.86 -4.09
N MET A 139 3.07 -9.21 -4.63
CA MET A 139 2.81 -10.53 -5.25
C MET A 139 3.76 -10.93 -6.41
N PRO A 140 4.12 -10.03 -7.36
CA PRO A 140 4.94 -10.40 -8.53
C PRO A 140 6.32 -10.97 -8.18
N PHE A 141 6.80 -10.73 -6.95
CA PHE A 141 8.15 -11.04 -6.50
C PHE A 141 8.21 -12.24 -5.54
N ARG A 142 7.22 -13.13 -5.54
CA ARG A 142 7.32 -14.38 -4.78
C ARG A 142 8.40 -15.28 -5.42
N PRO A 143 9.38 -15.79 -4.66
CA PRO A 143 10.29 -16.81 -5.16
C PRO A 143 9.47 -18.02 -5.59
N ARG A 144 9.64 -18.49 -6.83
CA ARG A 144 9.07 -19.79 -7.21
C ARG A 144 9.76 -20.86 -6.35
N PRO A 145 9.02 -21.80 -5.75
CA PRO A 145 9.66 -22.99 -5.19
C PRO A 145 10.47 -23.64 -6.31
N ALA A 146 11.74 -23.91 -6.03
CA ALA A 146 12.64 -24.62 -6.94
C ALA A 146 12.16 -26.06 -7.16
#